data_AF-A0A838F130-F1
#
_entry.id   AF-A0A838F130-F1
#
_cell.length_a   1.000
_cell.length_b   1.000
_cell.length_c   1.000
_cell.angle_alpha   90.00
_cell.angle_beta   90.00
_cell.angle_gamma   90.00
#
_symmetry.space_group_name_H-M   'P 1'
#
loop_
_entity.id
_entity.type
_entity.pdbx_description
1 polymer ?
#
loop_
_entity_poly.entity_id
_entity_poly.type
_entity_poly.pdbx_seq_one_letter_code
_entity_poly.pdbx_strand_id
1 'polypeptide(L)'
;MVLLPENLLYLYWHGDHDYASLGTVKGFEEFPEFDQAIQFWLNFWKEQGLPFPKDLDPFLIKVLIAKESSFRTHIKTKIAGSSATGLMQVLQSTLYRLEGIPINKYVEVKGHFLELRLDNLTDPVINMAAGIRWLSHKYYLLQAGKKSKPDDVYAMIKYYHSWDKDGENYANDIFKMYHESNNSIPYRK
;
A
#
# COMPACT_ATOMS: atom_id res chain seq x y z
N MET A 1 -4.66 -15.72 -12.58
CA MET A 1 -5.21 -15.98 -11.23
C MET A 1 -4.03 -16.29 -10.35
N VAL A 2 -3.85 -15.58 -9.23
CA VAL A 2 -2.72 -15.77 -8.32
C VAL A 2 -3.27 -16.24 -6.98
N LEU A 3 -2.95 -17.47 -6.58
CA LEU A 3 -3.22 -17.96 -5.22
C LEU A 3 -2.17 -17.34 -4.30
N LEU A 4 -2.56 -16.30 -3.55
CA LEU A 4 -1.60 -15.51 -2.78
C LEU A 4 -1.02 -16.23 -1.56
N PRO A 5 -1.83 -16.84 -0.67
CA PRO A 5 -1.30 -17.29 0.61
C PRO A 5 -0.21 -18.37 0.49
N GLU A 6 -0.41 -19.37 -0.37
CA GLU A 6 0.48 -20.53 -0.45
C GLU A 6 1.74 -20.29 -1.30
N ASN A 7 1.63 -19.49 -2.37
CA ASN A 7 2.76 -19.25 -3.27
C ASN A 7 3.63 -18.07 -2.83
N LEU A 8 3.08 -17.08 -2.13
CA LEU A 8 3.81 -15.84 -1.86
C LEU A 8 4.59 -15.84 -0.57
N LEU A 9 4.15 -16.56 0.48
CA LEU A 9 5.01 -16.82 1.64
C LEU A 9 6.25 -17.62 1.24
N TYR A 10 6.08 -18.60 0.35
CA TYR A 10 7.18 -19.37 -0.21
C TYR A 10 8.13 -18.50 -1.06
N LEU A 11 7.61 -17.72 -2.01
CA LEU A 11 8.44 -16.84 -2.85
C LEU A 11 9.12 -15.71 -2.06
N TYR A 12 8.46 -15.20 -1.02
CA TYR A 12 9.00 -14.17 -0.14
C TYR A 12 10.14 -14.71 0.74
N TRP A 13 9.96 -15.86 1.39
CA TRP A 13 10.99 -16.45 2.26
C TRP A 13 12.12 -17.15 1.51
N HIS A 14 11.93 -17.48 0.24
CA HIS A 14 12.93 -18.14 -0.60
C HIS A 14 13.45 -17.29 -1.77
N GLY A 15 13.16 -15.98 -1.78
CA GLY A 15 13.73 -15.06 -2.77
C GLY A 15 15.14 -14.66 -2.38
N ASP A 16 16.13 -14.90 -3.25
CA ASP A 16 17.56 -14.54 -3.06
C ASP A 16 17.84 -13.02 -3.07
N HIS A 17 16.87 -12.17 -2.70
CA HIS A 17 17.00 -10.72 -2.79
C HIS A 17 17.38 -10.12 -1.42
N ASP A 18 18.61 -9.60 -1.32
CA ASP A 18 19.05 -8.78 -0.20
C ASP A 18 18.38 -7.39 -0.27
N TYR A 19 17.22 -7.26 0.37
CA TYR A 19 16.54 -5.98 0.53
C TYR A 19 17.19 -5.15 1.65
N ALA A 20 17.49 -3.88 1.36
CA ALA A 20 18.04 -2.95 2.35
C ALA A 20 17.00 -2.59 3.42
N SER A 21 17.43 -2.17 4.62
CA SER A 21 16.51 -1.56 5.57
C SER A 21 16.00 -0.22 5.03
N LEU A 22 14.71 0.06 5.26
CA LEU A 22 14.06 1.30 4.87
C LEU A 22 14.22 2.42 5.92
N GLY A 23 14.91 2.15 7.04
CA GLY A 23 15.06 3.12 8.13
C GLY A 23 13.82 3.24 9.01
N THR A 24 13.81 4.22 9.92
CA THR A 24 12.84 4.30 11.02
C THR A 24 11.83 5.42 10.80
N VAL A 25 10.54 5.14 11.03
CA VAL A 25 9.49 6.17 11.03
C VAL A 25 9.46 6.84 12.40
N LYS A 26 9.76 8.14 12.45
CA LYS A 26 9.88 8.89 13.71
C LYS A 26 8.58 8.80 14.53
N GLY A 27 8.71 8.41 15.79
CA GLY A 27 7.59 8.30 16.73
C GLY A 27 6.84 6.97 16.68
N PHE A 28 7.34 5.98 15.93
CA PHE A 28 6.81 4.63 15.87
C PHE A 28 7.86 3.61 16.30
N GLU A 29 7.40 2.46 16.80
CA GLU A 29 8.25 1.30 17.04
C GLU A 29 8.79 0.74 15.71
N GLU A 30 9.96 0.12 15.77
CA GLU A 30 10.63 -0.45 14.61
C GLU A 30 10.13 -1.86 14.33
N PHE A 31 9.84 -2.13 13.06
CA PHE A 31 9.50 -3.46 12.56
C PHE A 31 10.32 -3.73 11.28
N PRO A 32 11.63 -4.04 11.42
CA PRO A 32 12.51 -4.27 10.27
C PRO A 32 12.05 -5.41 9.36
N GLU A 33 11.31 -6.38 9.89
CA GLU A 33 10.71 -7.49 9.15
C GLU A 33 9.76 -7.02 8.03
N PHE A 34 9.15 -5.83 8.16
CA PHE A 34 8.28 -5.29 7.13
C PHE A 34 9.04 -4.64 5.97
N ASP A 35 10.30 -4.24 6.16
CA ASP A 35 11.09 -3.57 5.12
C ASP A 35 11.25 -4.43 3.87
N GLN A 36 11.54 -5.71 4.09
CA GLN A 36 11.72 -6.67 3.01
C GLN A 36 10.38 -6.95 2.32
N ALA A 37 9.30 -7.12 3.07
CA ALA A 37 7.98 -7.40 2.51
C ALA A 37 7.47 -6.24 1.66
N ILE A 38 7.65 -4.99 2.12
CA ILE A 38 7.28 -3.80 1.35
C ILE A 38 8.01 -3.76 0.01
N GLN A 39 9.34 -3.95 0.02
CA GLN A 39 10.15 -3.91 -1.19
C GLN A 39 9.85 -5.06 -2.13
N PHE A 40 9.71 -6.27 -1.60
CA PHE A 40 9.32 -7.46 -2.36
C PHE A 40 8.01 -7.21 -3.10
N TRP A 41 6.96 -6.80 -2.41
CA TRP A 41 5.66 -6.59 -3.03
C TRP A 41 5.64 -5.45 -4.04
N LEU A 42 6.34 -4.35 -3.75
CA LEU A 42 6.46 -3.26 -4.70
C LEU A 42 7.15 -3.72 -5.99
N ASN A 43 8.26 -4.47 -5.87
CA ASN A 43 9.01 -4.97 -7.03
C ASN A 43 8.22 -6.03 -7.79
N PHE A 44 7.64 -7.00 -7.08
CA PHE A 44 6.79 -8.04 -7.67
C PHE A 44 5.67 -7.41 -8.51
N TRP A 45 4.92 -6.44 -7.96
CA TRP A 45 3.85 -5.81 -8.73
C TRP A 45 4.36 -5.01 -9.94
N LYS A 46 5.50 -4.30 -9.80
CA LYS A 46 6.15 -3.63 -10.94
C LYS A 46 6.55 -4.64 -12.04
N GLU A 47 7.12 -5.78 -11.67
CA GLU A 47 7.52 -6.86 -12.59
C GLU A 47 6.32 -7.52 -13.28
N GLN A 48 5.18 -7.63 -12.58
CA GLN A 48 3.91 -8.04 -13.17
C GLN A 48 3.31 -6.97 -14.13
N GLY A 49 4.01 -5.85 -14.36
CA GLY A 49 3.62 -4.81 -15.30
C GLY A 49 2.58 -3.83 -14.76
N LEU A 50 2.38 -3.78 -13.44
CA LEU A 50 1.44 -2.84 -12.83
C LEU A 50 2.06 -1.43 -12.79
N PRO A 51 1.26 -0.38 -13.06
CA PRO A 51 1.78 0.98 -13.07
C PRO A 51 2.00 1.48 -11.64
N PHE A 52 3.13 2.15 -11.45
CA PHE A 52 3.45 2.96 -10.27
C PHE A 52 4.16 4.23 -10.73
N PRO A 53 4.17 5.30 -9.92
CA PRO A 53 5.09 6.41 -10.14
C PRO A 53 6.53 5.92 -10.19
N LYS A 54 7.32 6.44 -11.13
CA LYS A 54 8.72 6.06 -11.33
C LYS A 54 9.56 6.21 -10.05
N ASP A 55 9.35 7.31 -9.32
CA ASP A 55 10.13 7.68 -8.14
C ASP A 55 9.43 7.32 -6.82
N LEU A 56 8.56 6.30 -6.83
CA LEU A 56 7.93 5.80 -5.61
C LEU A 56 8.97 5.12 -4.71
N ASP A 57 9.35 5.80 -3.63
CA ASP A 57 10.23 5.31 -2.57
C ASP A 57 9.48 4.27 -1.68
N PRO A 58 10.02 3.04 -1.51
CA PRO A 58 9.47 2.06 -0.58
C PRO A 58 9.32 2.58 0.86
N PHE A 59 10.19 3.48 1.33
CA PHE A 59 10.08 4.07 2.66
C PHE A 59 8.79 4.88 2.83
N LEU A 60 8.27 5.50 1.77
CA LEU A 60 6.98 6.18 1.80
C LEU A 60 5.81 5.21 2.07
N ILE A 61 5.91 3.97 1.58
CA ILE A 61 4.92 2.91 1.87
C ILE A 61 5.03 2.48 3.34
N LYS A 62 6.24 2.42 3.91
CA LYS A 62 6.45 2.17 5.34
C LYS A 62 5.81 3.27 6.20
N VAL A 63 5.96 4.53 5.80
CA VAL A 63 5.32 5.68 6.45
C VAL A 63 3.79 5.60 6.36
N LEU A 64 3.25 5.17 5.21
CA LEU A 64 1.82 4.91 5.05
C LEU A 64 1.33 3.83 6.04
N ILE A 65 2.02 2.69 6.15
CA ILE A 65 1.69 1.64 7.13
C ILE A 65 1.70 2.18 8.57
N ALA A 66 2.72 2.99 8.91
CA ALA A 66 2.82 3.62 10.22
C ALA A 66 1.59 4.51 10.51
N LYS A 67 1.16 5.33 9.55
CA LYS A 67 -0.01 6.20 9.69
C LYS A 67 -1.31 5.41 9.80
N GLU A 68 -1.46 4.36 9.00
CA GLU A 68 -2.69 3.56 8.92
C GLU A 68 -2.93 2.70 10.16
N SER A 69 -1.88 2.05 10.68
CA SER A 69 -2.03 1.03 11.72
C SER A 69 -1.09 1.19 12.90
N SER A 70 -0.12 2.11 12.84
CA SER A 70 1.01 2.12 13.77
C SER A 70 1.70 0.75 13.81
N PHE A 71 1.81 0.09 12.65
CA PHE A 71 2.36 -1.26 12.47
C PHE A 71 1.61 -2.40 13.18
N ARG A 72 0.39 -2.16 13.68
CA ARG A 72 -0.39 -3.19 14.38
C ARG A 72 -1.22 -4.01 13.39
N THR A 73 -0.89 -5.29 13.27
CA THR A 73 -1.48 -6.24 12.31
C THR A 73 -2.95 -6.59 12.57
N HIS A 74 -3.43 -6.42 13.80
CA HIS A 74 -4.78 -6.83 14.21
C HIS A 74 -5.74 -5.65 14.44
N ILE A 75 -5.43 -4.44 13.94
CA ILE A 75 -6.36 -3.33 14.04
C ILE A 75 -7.55 -3.54 13.10
N LYS A 76 -8.73 -3.57 13.71
CA LYS A 76 -9.96 -3.11 13.07
C LYS A 76 -10.16 -1.66 13.44
N THR A 77 -10.43 -0.80 12.46
CA THR A 77 -10.64 0.63 12.73
C THR A 77 -11.70 0.88 13.80
N LYS A 78 -11.54 1.97 14.55
CA LYS A 78 -12.49 2.39 15.59
C LYS A 78 -13.79 2.97 15.01
N ILE A 79 -13.85 3.21 13.70
CA ILE A 79 -15.04 3.72 13.03
C ILE A 79 -16.09 2.61 12.97
N ALA A 80 -17.21 2.81 13.65
CA ALA A 80 -18.31 1.87 13.67
C ALA A 80 -18.78 1.55 12.24
N GLY A 81 -18.84 0.27 11.90
CA GLY A 81 -19.26 -0.22 10.58
C GLY A 81 -18.18 -0.23 9.49
N SER A 82 -16.95 0.24 9.77
CA SER A 82 -15.87 0.12 8.80
C SER A 82 -15.19 -1.25 8.87
N SER A 83 -14.82 -1.77 7.69
CA SER A 83 -14.17 -3.06 7.50
C SER A 83 -12.66 -2.97 7.27
N ALA A 84 -12.07 -1.80 7.52
CA ALA A 84 -10.63 -1.56 7.37
C ALA A 84 -9.83 -2.49 8.30
N THR A 85 -8.93 -3.28 7.72
CA THR A 85 -8.22 -4.35 8.41
C THR A 85 -6.72 -4.32 8.12
N GLY A 86 -5.90 -4.57 9.14
CA GLY A 86 -4.47 -4.83 9.03
C GLY A 86 -3.58 -3.61 8.79
N LEU A 87 -2.34 -3.85 8.36
CA LEU A 87 -1.27 -2.86 8.29
C LEU A 87 -1.58 -1.62 7.44
N MET A 88 -2.20 -1.84 6.29
CA MET A 88 -2.58 -0.82 5.32
C MET A 88 -4.10 -0.54 5.34
N GLN A 89 -4.83 -1.00 6.37
CA GLN A 89 -6.25 -0.70 6.56
C GLN A 89 -7.13 -0.99 5.30
N VAL A 90 -6.86 -2.11 4.63
CA VAL A 90 -7.58 -2.53 3.42
C VAL A 90 -9.05 -2.82 3.77
N LEU A 91 -9.97 -2.22 3.02
CA LEU A 91 -11.42 -2.38 3.19
C LEU A 91 -11.91 -3.68 2.53
N GLN A 92 -12.99 -4.27 3.05
CA GLN A 92 -13.68 -5.38 2.38
C GLN A 92 -14.16 -5.01 0.97
N SER A 93 -14.58 -3.76 0.76
CA SER A 93 -14.98 -3.28 -0.57
C SER A 93 -13.78 -3.14 -1.52
N THR A 94 -12.58 -2.92 -1.00
CA THR A 94 -11.33 -2.94 -1.78
C THR A 94 -10.99 -4.37 -2.17
N LEU A 95 -11.13 -5.32 -1.25
CA LEU A 95 -10.92 -6.75 -1.50
C LEU A 95 -11.80 -7.26 -2.66
N TYR A 96 -13.11 -6.97 -2.63
CA TYR A 96 -14.00 -7.34 -3.73
C TYR A 96 -13.56 -6.78 -5.09
N ARG A 97 -13.00 -5.56 -5.12
CA ARG A 97 -12.45 -5.00 -6.36
C ARG A 97 -11.19 -5.73 -6.79
N LEU A 98 -10.30 -6.05 -5.87
CA LEU A 98 -9.06 -6.79 -6.14
C LEU A 98 -9.33 -8.23 -6.58
N GLU A 99 -10.42 -8.84 -6.15
CA GLU A 99 -10.91 -10.14 -6.63
C GLU A 99 -11.52 -10.09 -8.04
N GLY A 100 -11.77 -8.90 -8.56
CA GLY A 100 -12.46 -8.72 -9.84
C GLY A 100 -13.98 -8.95 -9.75
N ILE A 101 -14.56 -8.88 -8.55
CA ILE A 101 -16.01 -9.00 -8.37
C ILE A 101 -16.69 -7.77 -8.98
N PRO A 102 -17.67 -7.95 -9.89
CA PRO A 102 -18.39 -6.82 -10.47
C PRO A 102 -19.20 -6.04 -9.42
N ILE A 103 -19.03 -4.73 -9.38
CA ILE A 103 -19.89 -3.81 -8.63
C ILE A 103 -20.77 -3.09 -9.65
N ASN A 104 -22.10 -3.19 -9.53
CA ASN A 104 -23.04 -2.62 -10.49
C ASN A 104 -22.76 -3.02 -11.96
N LYS A 105 -22.44 -4.31 -12.19
CA LYS A 105 -22.07 -4.90 -13.49
C LYS A 105 -20.73 -4.43 -14.08
N TYR A 106 -19.93 -3.68 -13.31
CA TYR A 106 -18.62 -3.20 -13.75
C TYR A 106 -17.51 -3.83 -12.91
N VAL A 107 -16.49 -4.36 -13.60
CA VAL A 107 -15.26 -4.86 -12.98
C VAL A 107 -14.24 -3.73 -13.00
N GLU A 108 -13.92 -3.20 -11.81
CA GLU A 108 -13.06 -2.01 -11.67
C GLU A 108 -11.59 -2.30 -11.94
N VAL A 109 -11.07 -3.37 -11.33
CA VAL A 109 -9.69 -3.81 -11.52
C VAL A 109 -9.65 -4.80 -12.67
N LYS A 110 -8.77 -4.62 -13.66
CA LYS A 110 -8.62 -5.56 -14.78
C LYS A 110 -7.34 -6.37 -14.62
N GLY A 111 -7.48 -7.64 -14.26
CA GLY A 111 -6.37 -8.59 -14.15
C GLY A 111 -5.55 -8.46 -12.87
N HIS A 112 -4.62 -9.41 -12.70
CA HIS A 112 -3.84 -9.57 -11.45
C HIS A 112 -4.74 -9.63 -10.22
N PHE A 113 -5.79 -10.45 -10.33
CA PHE A 113 -6.79 -10.64 -9.28
C PHE A 113 -6.18 -11.32 -8.07
N LEU A 114 -6.54 -10.83 -6.89
CA LEU A 114 -6.15 -11.41 -5.61
C LEU A 114 -7.35 -12.11 -5.02
N GLU A 115 -7.32 -13.44 -4.94
CA GLU A 115 -8.37 -14.21 -4.24
C GLU A 115 -8.01 -14.25 -2.75
N LEU A 116 -8.74 -13.48 -1.95
CA LEU A 116 -8.41 -13.25 -0.55
C LEU A 116 -9.70 -13.22 0.28
N ARG A 117 -9.69 -13.85 1.44
CA ARG A 117 -10.76 -13.68 2.42
C ARG A 117 -10.42 -12.55 3.39
N LEU A 118 -11.44 -12.00 4.05
CA LEU A 118 -11.27 -10.88 4.98
C LEU A 118 -10.32 -11.22 6.15
N ASP A 119 -10.34 -12.46 6.63
CA ASP A 119 -9.44 -12.97 7.66
C ASP A 119 -7.98 -13.03 7.19
N ASN A 120 -7.72 -13.26 5.89
CA ASN A 120 -6.37 -13.21 5.33
C ASN A 120 -5.73 -11.83 5.46
N LEU A 121 -6.51 -10.74 5.56
CA LEU A 121 -5.97 -9.38 5.73
C LEU A 121 -5.35 -9.13 7.11
N THR A 122 -5.48 -10.07 8.06
CA THR A 122 -4.78 -10.01 9.35
C THR A 122 -3.33 -10.49 9.26
N ASP A 123 -2.98 -11.22 8.20
CA ASP A 123 -1.60 -11.54 7.90
C ASP A 123 -0.89 -10.31 7.33
N PRO A 124 0.22 -9.84 7.94
CA PRO A 124 0.90 -8.62 7.53
C PRO A 124 1.43 -8.69 6.09
N VAL A 125 1.93 -9.85 5.65
CA VAL A 125 2.52 -10.04 4.32
C VAL A 125 1.41 -9.96 3.26
N ILE A 126 0.29 -10.65 3.48
CA ILE A 126 -0.88 -10.59 2.59
C ILE A 126 -1.48 -9.17 2.56
N ASN A 127 -1.56 -8.50 3.72
CA ASN A 127 -2.11 -7.16 3.80
C ASN A 127 -1.27 -6.14 3.01
N MET A 128 0.06 -6.22 3.11
CA MET A 128 0.98 -5.40 2.32
C MET A 128 0.84 -5.69 0.82
N ALA A 129 0.72 -6.96 0.42
CA ALA A 129 0.48 -7.34 -0.97
C ALA A 129 -0.77 -6.65 -1.53
N ALA A 130 -1.90 -6.77 -0.82
CA ALA A 130 -3.18 -6.21 -1.21
C ALA A 130 -3.18 -4.68 -1.21
N GLY A 131 -2.60 -4.06 -0.19
CA GLY A 131 -2.53 -2.59 -0.07
C GLY A 131 -1.63 -1.96 -1.14
N ILE A 132 -0.48 -2.56 -1.46
CA ILE A 132 0.42 -2.09 -2.52
C ILE A 132 -0.21 -2.31 -3.90
N ARG A 133 -0.91 -3.44 -4.11
CA ARG A 133 -1.70 -3.69 -5.32
C ARG A 133 -2.79 -2.62 -5.51
N TRP A 134 -3.42 -2.21 -4.41
CA TRP A 134 -4.44 -1.17 -4.41
C TRP A 134 -3.87 0.21 -4.72
N LEU A 135 -2.69 0.55 -4.18
CA LEU A 135 -1.95 1.78 -4.54
C LEU A 135 -1.72 1.87 -6.05
N SER A 136 -1.26 0.78 -6.69
CA SER A 136 -1.11 0.74 -8.14
C SER A 136 -2.42 1.03 -8.87
N HIS A 137 -3.52 0.42 -8.42
CA HIS A 137 -4.83 0.65 -9.04
C HIS A 137 -5.28 2.11 -8.89
N LYS A 138 -5.05 2.73 -7.73
CA LYS A 138 -5.31 4.17 -7.54
C LYS A 138 -4.50 5.01 -8.50
N TYR A 139 -3.21 4.71 -8.67
CA TYR A 139 -2.37 5.38 -9.66
C TYR A 139 -2.89 5.19 -11.09
N TYR A 140 -3.25 3.97 -11.47
CA TYR A 140 -3.86 3.68 -12.78
C TYR A 140 -5.10 4.55 -13.05
N LEU A 141 -6.01 4.69 -12.07
CA LEU A 141 -7.21 5.50 -12.21
C LEU A 141 -6.89 7.00 -12.38
N LEU A 142 -5.84 7.51 -11.73
CA LEU A 142 -5.39 8.89 -11.90
C LEU A 142 -4.89 9.13 -13.33
N GLN A 143 -4.09 8.20 -13.85
CA GLN A 143 -3.54 8.27 -15.20
C GLN A 143 -4.65 8.14 -16.26
N ALA A 144 -5.54 7.16 -16.11
CA ALA A 144 -6.67 6.95 -17.01
C ALA A 144 -7.64 8.13 -17.01
N GLY A 145 -7.86 8.75 -15.85
CA GLY A 145 -8.72 9.93 -15.68
C GLY A 145 -8.04 11.27 -15.99
N LYS A 146 -6.74 11.28 -16.31
CA LYS A 146 -5.91 12.51 -16.45
C LYS A 146 -6.08 13.47 -15.27
N LYS A 147 -6.24 12.92 -14.06
CA LYS A 147 -6.51 13.69 -12.83
C LYS A 147 -5.25 14.21 -12.15
N SER A 148 -4.08 13.75 -12.58
CA SER A 148 -2.78 14.16 -12.06
C SER A 148 -1.75 14.21 -13.20
N LYS A 149 -0.58 14.75 -12.89
CA LYS A 149 0.59 14.64 -13.76
C LYS A 149 1.10 13.18 -13.74
N PRO A 150 1.83 12.74 -14.79
CA PRO A 150 2.59 11.51 -14.71
C PRO A 150 3.51 11.50 -13.49
N ASP A 151 3.67 10.33 -12.88
CA ASP A 151 4.54 10.09 -11.72
C ASP A 151 4.22 10.91 -10.46
N ASP A 152 2.97 11.39 -10.35
CA ASP A 152 2.51 12.15 -9.20
C ASP A 152 2.25 11.23 -7.98
N VAL A 153 3.31 10.97 -7.22
CA VAL A 153 3.27 10.19 -5.97
C VAL A 153 2.29 10.82 -4.96
N TYR A 154 2.27 12.14 -4.87
CA TYR A 154 1.40 12.85 -3.94
C TYR A 154 -0.08 12.59 -4.26
N ALA A 155 -0.46 12.71 -5.52
CA ALA A 155 -1.84 12.43 -5.96
C ALA A 155 -2.23 10.96 -5.71
N MET A 156 -1.30 10.01 -5.89
CA MET A 156 -1.53 8.60 -5.55
C MET A 156 -1.82 8.42 -4.06
N ILE A 157 -1.00 8.99 -3.18
CA ILE A 157 -1.18 8.91 -1.71
C ILE A 157 -2.47 9.60 -1.28
N LYS A 158 -2.79 10.78 -1.84
CA LYS A 158 -4.07 11.43 -1.64
C LYS A 158 -5.22 10.48 -1.97
N TYR A 159 -5.21 9.93 -3.19
CA TYR A 159 -6.33 9.13 -3.69
C TYR A 159 -6.44 7.73 -3.06
N TYR A 160 -5.38 7.27 -2.41
CA TYR A 160 -5.42 6.10 -1.55
C TYR A 160 -6.48 6.25 -0.44
N HIS A 161 -6.51 7.43 0.19
CA HIS A 161 -7.51 7.76 1.21
C HIS A 161 -8.82 8.28 0.60
N SER A 162 -8.79 9.42 -0.11
CA SER A 162 -9.95 10.02 -0.77
C SER A 162 -9.51 11.07 -1.80
N TRP A 163 -10.44 11.59 -2.62
CA TRP A 163 -10.10 12.65 -3.61
C TRP A 163 -10.44 14.07 -3.13
N ASP A 164 -11.05 14.20 -1.96
CA ASP A 164 -11.49 15.46 -1.39
C ASP A 164 -10.41 16.10 -0.50
N LYS A 165 -10.83 17.03 0.37
CA LYS A 165 -9.97 17.74 1.31
C LYS A 165 -9.37 16.81 2.38
N ASP A 166 -10.06 15.75 2.75
CA ASP A 166 -9.56 14.80 3.76
C ASP A 166 -8.37 14.02 3.20
N GLY A 167 -8.44 13.63 1.92
CA GLY A 167 -7.32 13.01 1.21
C GLY A 167 -6.12 13.94 1.05
N GLU A 168 -6.35 15.24 0.88
CA GLU A 168 -5.28 16.24 0.84
C GLU A 168 -4.59 16.40 2.19
N ASN A 169 -5.37 16.52 3.28
CA ASN A 169 -4.82 16.54 4.63
C ASN A 169 -4.03 15.26 4.94
N TYR A 170 -4.57 14.10 4.54
CA TYR A 170 -3.91 12.82 4.70
C TYR A 170 -2.58 12.74 3.96
N ALA A 171 -2.52 13.16 2.70
CA ALA A 171 -1.28 13.19 1.95
C ALA A 171 -0.25 14.15 2.57
N ASN A 172 -0.68 15.34 3.00
CA ASN A 172 0.20 16.28 3.70
C ASN A 172 0.80 15.68 4.98
N ASP A 173 -0.01 14.98 5.77
CA ASP A 173 0.45 14.27 6.97
C ASP A 173 1.50 13.20 6.64
N ILE A 174 1.24 12.37 5.63
CA ILE A 174 2.17 11.31 5.19
C ILE A 174 3.50 11.92 4.74
N PHE A 175 3.48 12.94 3.88
CA PHE A 175 4.70 13.57 3.39
C PHE A 175 5.45 14.31 4.49
N LYS A 176 4.74 14.94 5.43
CA LYS A 176 5.36 15.51 6.62
C LYS A 176 6.08 14.44 7.44
N MET A 177 5.42 13.32 7.74
CA MET A 177 6.02 12.18 8.46
C MET A 177 7.24 11.62 7.72
N TYR A 178 7.14 11.47 6.41
CA TYR A 178 8.22 11.01 5.54
C TYR A 178 9.43 11.96 5.63
N HIS A 179 9.23 13.26 5.42
CA HIS A 179 10.31 14.24 5.52
C HIS A 179 10.91 14.33 6.93
N GLU A 180 10.10 14.31 7.98
CA GLU A 180 10.59 14.35 9.37
C GLU A 180 11.40 13.12 9.76
N SER A 181 11.10 11.96 9.16
CA SER A 181 11.84 10.71 9.37
C SER A 181 13.10 10.63 8.52
N ASN A 182 13.06 11.18 7.29
CA ASN A 182 14.18 11.19 6.36
C ASN A 182 15.21 12.31 6.66
N ASN A 183 14.81 13.39 7.36
CA ASN A 183 15.66 14.52 7.76
C ASN A 183 16.64 14.23 8.92
N SER A 184 16.93 12.95 9.21
CA SER A 184 18.22 12.55 9.79
C SER A 184 19.40 12.84 8.84
N ILE A 185 19.10 13.24 7.60
CA ILE A 185 20.02 13.87 6.64
C ILE A 185 19.38 15.20 6.19
N PRO A 186 19.99 16.37 6.43
CA PRO A 186 19.32 17.66 6.31
C PRO A 186 19.00 18.06 4.86
N TYR A 187 17.73 18.37 4.57
CA TYR A 187 17.30 19.04 3.34
C TYR A 187 17.79 20.50 3.32
N ARG A 188 18.56 20.89 2.29
CA ARG A 188 18.94 22.31 2.07
C ARG A 188 17.72 23.09 1.55
N LYS A 189 17.54 24.28 2.12
CA LYS A 189 16.60 25.31 1.67
C LYS A 189 16.88 25.77 0.25
#